data_AF-A0A8T7MJ12-F1
#
_entry.id   AF-A0A8T7MJ12-F1
#
_cell.length_a   1.000
_cell.length_b   1.000
_cell.length_c   1.000
_cell.angle_alpha   90.00
_cell.angle_beta   90.00
_cell.angle_gamma   90.00
#
_symmetry.space_group_name_H-M   'P 1'
#
loop_
_entity.id
_entity.type
_entity.pdbx_description
1 polymer ?
#
loop_
_entity_poly.entity_id
_entity_poly.type
_entity_poly.pdbx_seq_one_letter_code
_entity_poly.pdbx_strand_id
1 'polypeptide(L)'
;MHKQLLNEIEVGFELEPDGPILIKASDNTDPTRPDMEFVRTRQGANQTIYLPGSSLKGAFRAHYEKLVRSVPGPNRATRQKESLWACNPLARSEAEACGHYLDKVGRKWPTAQIFRESCFVCQLFGNNSVASHLRISDALPTTEPQVDPNYDPNPNRHTEQRNGVAIDRLFGSVAVGPFQFEVTTAGRFTTTLQVRNFTVAHLGLLGLVLRDLEQQRLLLGFGKSRGLGRVRLHYKSVTVRYPMANLSDSQLVLGSFSEVANGVYGIGALASESVRGEYGLQAEDRVRGPYSLGPGAGTIEQAGLLEYDALDGVSLTIKNEIEIKAFWRKCAEAWQRKAGGRVA
;
A
#
# COMPACT_ATOMS: atom_id res chain seq x y z
N MET A 1 19.72 0.65 9.44
CA MET A 1 18.58 0.92 8.54
C MET A 1 17.46 1.73 9.20
N HIS A 2 16.87 1.37 10.35
CA HIS A 2 15.77 2.19 10.94
C HIS A 2 16.14 3.62 11.38
N LYS A 3 17.43 3.93 11.49
CA LYS A 3 17.96 5.26 11.84
C LYS A 3 18.38 6.08 10.60
N GLN A 4 18.24 5.52 9.40
CA GLN A 4 18.63 6.15 8.14
C GLN A 4 17.43 6.15 7.20
N LEU A 5 17.29 7.20 6.39
CA LEU A 5 16.31 7.26 5.31
C LEU A 5 17.08 7.19 3.99
N LEU A 6 17.05 6.03 3.33
CA LEU A 6 17.83 5.79 2.10
C LEU A 6 16.99 6.05 0.85
N ASN A 7 15.72 5.68 0.90
CA ASN A 7 14.76 5.92 -0.17
C ASN A 7 13.34 6.08 0.41
N GLU A 8 12.49 6.72 -0.37
CA GLU A 8 11.05 6.75 -0.13
C GLU A 8 10.29 6.79 -1.45
N ILE A 9 9.05 6.32 -1.42
CA ILE A 9 8.12 6.44 -2.52
C ILE A 9 6.80 6.99 -1.99
N GLU A 10 6.25 7.93 -2.74
CA GLU A 10 4.94 8.50 -2.54
C GLU A 10 4.07 8.19 -3.76
N VAL A 11 2.85 7.72 -3.52
CA VAL A 11 1.86 7.40 -4.56
C VAL A 11 0.59 8.16 -4.23
N GLY A 12 0.31 9.20 -5.01
CA GLY A 12 -0.95 9.93 -4.95
C GLY A 12 -1.98 9.27 -5.85
N PHE A 13 -3.18 9.02 -5.33
CA PHE A 13 -4.29 8.49 -6.12
C PHE A 13 -5.64 8.86 -5.51
N GLU A 14 -6.68 8.76 -6.34
CA GLU A 14 -8.07 8.93 -5.93
C GLU A 14 -8.81 7.60 -6.03
N LEU A 15 -9.75 7.40 -5.11
CA LEU A 15 -10.68 6.28 -5.12
C LEU A 15 -12.08 6.82 -5.41
N GLU A 16 -12.74 6.27 -6.42
CA GLU A 16 -14.10 6.60 -6.81
C GLU A 16 -14.99 5.36 -6.62
N PRO A 17 -16.10 5.41 -5.85
CA PRO A 17 -17.02 4.27 -5.76
C PRO A 17 -17.52 3.83 -7.14
N ASP A 18 -17.48 2.52 -7.41
CA ASP A 18 -18.10 1.92 -8.60
C ASP A 18 -19.26 1.02 -8.16
N GLY A 19 -20.26 1.68 -7.58
CA GLY A 19 -21.32 1.05 -6.80
C GLY A 19 -21.20 1.36 -5.30
N PRO A 20 -22.09 0.77 -4.49
CA PRO A 20 -22.21 1.11 -3.08
C PRO A 20 -20.97 0.66 -2.28
N ILE A 21 -20.39 1.55 -1.49
CA ILE A 21 -19.36 1.22 -0.51
C ILE A 21 -19.81 1.67 0.88
N LEU A 22 -19.39 0.93 1.91
CA LEU A 22 -19.56 1.28 3.31
C LEU A 22 -18.29 0.95 4.10
N ILE A 23 -17.72 1.94 4.79
CA ILE A 23 -16.74 1.72 5.87
C ILE A 23 -17.40 2.14 7.17
N LYS A 24 -17.68 1.15 8.02
CA LYS A 24 -18.48 1.32 9.23
C LYS A 24 -17.76 2.16 10.28
N ALA A 25 -18.47 3.09 10.90
CA ALA A 25 -18.07 3.67 12.18
C ALA A 25 -18.16 2.62 13.30
N SER A 26 -17.35 2.77 14.36
CA SER A 26 -17.24 1.76 15.41
C SER A 26 -18.43 1.76 16.38
N ASP A 27 -19.13 2.89 16.56
CA ASP A 27 -20.27 3.02 17.46
C ASP A 27 -21.23 4.12 16.96
N ASN A 28 -22.54 3.83 16.98
CA ASN A 28 -23.60 4.82 16.80
C ASN A 28 -24.47 4.84 18.06
N THR A 29 -24.49 5.98 18.76
CA THR A 29 -25.34 6.21 19.93
C THR A 29 -26.59 7.05 19.62
N ASP A 30 -26.73 7.51 18.37
CA ASP A 30 -27.87 8.30 17.90
C ASP A 30 -28.94 7.39 17.28
N PRO A 31 -30.12 7.24 17.91
CA PRO A 31 -31.18 6.35 17.43
C PRO A 31 -31.89 6.85 16.17
N THR A 32 -31.63 8.08 15.72
CA THR A 32 -32.23 8.64 14.49
C THR A 32 -31.46 8.27 13.22
N ARG A 33 -30.32 7.58 13.40
CA ARG A 33 -29.36 7.26 12.35
C ARG A 33 -29.32 5.76 12.07
N PRO A 34 -28.88 5.32 10.87
CA PRO A 34 -28.80 3.90 10.53
C PRO A 34 -27.98 3.09 11.53
N ASP A 35 -28.32 1.80 11.69
CA ASP A 35 -27.59 0.88 12.58
C ASP A 35 -26.10 0.78 12.21
N MET A 36 -25.79 0.92 10.91
CA MET A 36 -24.42 0.93 10.39
C MET A 36 -24.15 2.19 9.59
N GLU A 37 -23.52 3.16 10.23
CA GLU A 37 -23.15 4.43 9.63
C GLU A 37 -21.82 4.38 8.89
N PHE A 38 -21.67 5.27 7.91
CA PHE A 38 -20.38 5.56 7.32
C PHE A 38 -19.50 6.34 8.31
N VAL A 39 -18.20 6.05 8.31
CA VAL A 39 -17.23 6.78 9.14
C VAL A 39 -17.07 8.23 8.68
N ARG A 40 -17.13 9.17 9.63
CA ARG A 40 -17.14 10.62 9.37
C ARG A 40 -15.99 11.32 10.08
N THR A 41 -15.48 12.38 9.45
CA THR A 41 -14.48 13.30 9.99
C THR A 41 -14.91 14.74 9.76
N ARG A 42 -14.15 15.70 10.28
CA ARG A 42 -14.39 17.13 10.04
C ARG A 42 -13.36 17.66 9.05
N GLN A 43 -13.84 18.28 7.97
CA GLN A 43 -13.01 18.96 6.98
C GLN A 43 -13.46 20.43 6.93
N GLY A 44 -12.66 21.31 7.56
CA GLY A 44 -13.05 22.70 7.78
C GLY A 44 -14.27 22.82 8.72
N ALA A 45 -15.30 23.56 8.30
CA ALA A 45 -16.51 23.74 9.09
C ALA A 45 -17.46 22.52 9.04
N ASN A 46 -17.38 21.71 7.99
CA ASN A 46 -18.35 20.66 7.67
C ASN A 46 -17.90 19.28 8.15
N GLN A 47 -18.85 18.44 8.57
CA GLN A 47 -18.60 17.00 8.68
C GLN A 47 -18.63 16.37 7.30
N THR A 48 -17.85 15.32 7.09
CA THR A 48 -17.73 14.65 5.80
C THR A 48 -17.41 13.17 5.97
N ILE A 49 -17.90 12.32 5.06
CA ILE A 49 -17.46 10.92 4.99
C ILE A 49 -16.02 10.82 4.48
N TYR A 50 -15.29 9.80 4.90
CA TYR A 50 -13.92 9.56 4.44
C TYR A 50 -13.58 8.07 4.46
N LEU A 51 -12.53 7.66 3.75
CA LEU A 51 -12.01 6.30 3.84
C LEU A 51 -10.78 6.28 4.75
N PRO A 52 -10.85 5.68 5.95
CA PRO A 52 -9.74 5.70 6.89
C PRO A 52 -8.51 5.01 6.32
N GLY A 53 -7.35 5.64 6.47
CA GLY A 53 -6.05 5.10 6.06
C GLY A 53 -5.74 3.77 6.74
N SER A 54 -6.24 3.56 7.96
CA SER A 54 -6.16 2.27 8.67
C SER A 54 -6.97 1.17 7.97
N SER A 55 -8.17 1.49 7.49
CA SER A 55 -9.03 0.56 6.74
C SER A 55 -8.41 0.20 5.38
N LEU A 56 -7.91 1.21 4.65
CA LEU A 56 -7.20 1.00 3.40
C LEU A 56 -5.93 0.16 3.61
N LYS A 57 -5.12 0.50 4.60
CA LYS A 57 -3.89 -0.23 4.93
C LYS A 57 -4.17 -1.68 5.34
N GLY A 58 -5.24 -1.92 6.10
CA GLY A 58 -5.68 -3.26 6.48
C GLY A 58 -6.11 -4.09 5.26
N ALA A 59 -6.89 -3.50 4.35
CA ALA A 59 -7.30 -4.15 3.11
C ALA A 59 -6.10 -4.47 2.21
N PHE A 60 -5.17 -3.53 2.05
CA PHE A 60 -3.95 -3.71 1.28
C PHE A 60 -3.08 -4.80 1.89
N ARG A 61 -2.89 -4.81 3.22
CA ARG A 61 -2.15 -5.86 3.92
C ARG A 61 -2.78 -7.23 3.70
N ALA A 62 -4.09 -7.37 3.92
CA ALA A 62 -4.77 -8.65 3.77
C ALA A 62 -4.64 -9.21 2.35
N HIS A 63 -4.74 -8.35 1.33
CA HIS A 63 -4.56 -8.75 -0.07
C HIS A 63 -3.10 -9.06 -0.41
N TYR A 64 -2.16 -8.26 0.09
CA TYR A 64 -0.72 -8.50 -0.03
C TYR A 64 -0.32 -9.86 0.56
N GLU A 65 -0.82 -10.18 1.76
CA GLU A 65 -0.61 -11.48 2.39
C GLU A 65 -1.20 -12.63 1.55
N LYS A 66 -2.38 -12.43 0.95
CA LYS A 66 -2.99 -13.42 0.05
C LYS A 66 -2.11 -13.69 -1.17
N LEU A 67 -1.57 -12.65 -1.82
CA LEU A 67 -0.69 -12.80 -2.97
C LEU A 67 0.58 -13.59 -2.63
N VAL A 68 1.24 -13.28 -1.51
CA VAL A 68 2.49 -13.95 -1.14
C VAL A 68 2.30 -15.36 -0.59
N ARG A 69 1.11 -15.72 -0.10
CA ARG A 69 0.76 -17.09 0.30
C ARG A 69 0.54 -18.03 -0.90
N SER A 70 0.38 -17.48 -2.10
CA SER A 70 0.27 -18.26 -3.34
C SER A 70 1.61 -18.74 -3.90
N VAL A 71 2.74 -18.38 -3.27
CA VAL A 71 4.09 -18.75 -3.70
C VAL A 71 4.84 -19.37 -2.53
N PRO A 72 5.61 -20.47 -2.75
CA PRO A 72 6.47 -21.03 -1.71
C PRO A 72 7.43 -19.99 -1.13
N GLY A 73 7.52 -19.94 0.21
CA GLY A 73 8.42 -19.05 0.94
C GLY A 73 9.86 -19.58 1.06
N PRO A 74 10.78 -18.74 1.57
CA PRO A 74 12.12 -19.15 2.00
C PRO A 74 12.07 -19.77 3.40
N ASN A 75 12.59 -20.98 3.58
CA ASN A 75 12.49 -21.74 4.85
C ASN A 75 12.89 -20.86 6.06
N ARG A 76 11.95 -20.55 6.95
CA ARG A 76 12.21 -19.74 8.14
C ARG A 76 12.47 -20.65 9.33
N ALA A 77 13.22 -20.13 10.30
CA ALA A 77 13.45 -20.80 11.58
C ALA A 77 12.16 -21.00 12.42
N THR A 78 11.06 -20.35 12.06
CA THR A 78 9.73 -20.66 12.61
C THR A 78 9.33 -22.07 12.19
N ARG A 79 9.08 -22.96 13.15
CA ARG A 79 8.76 -24.40 13.00
C ARG A 79 7.47 -24.73 12.20
N GLN A 80 7.01 -23.88 11.30
CA GLN A 80 5.96 -24.23 10.35
C GLN A 80 6.51 -25.27 9.37
N LYS A 81 5.72 -26.31 9.10
CA LYS A 81 6.05 -27.38 8.13
C LYS A 81 6.27 -26.85 6.70
N GLU A 82 5.69 -25.70 6.39
CA GLU A 82 5.81 -25.05 5.09
C GLU A 82 6.32 -23.63 5.26
N SER A 83 7.26 -23.27 4.40
CA SER A 83 7.83 -21.94 4.39
C SER A 83 6.88 -20.92 3.76
N LEU A 84 6.56 -19.84 4.50
CA LEU A 84 5.65 -18.80 4.03
C LEU A 84 6.26 -17.40 4.08
N TRP A 85 6.00 -16.60 3.05
CA TRP A 85 6.37 -15.19 2.98
C TRP A 85 5.65 -14.31 4.01
N ALA A 86 4.47 -14.72 4.47
CA ALA A 86 3.63 -14.02 5.45
C ALA A 86 3.36 -14.89 6.68
N CYS A 87 3.37 -14.28 7.87
CA CYS A 87 2.87 -14.90 9.10
C CYS A 87 1.34 -14.79 9.18
N ASN A 88 0.71 -15.41 10.17
CA ASN A 88 -0.67 -15.12 10.57
C ASN A 88 -0.65 -14.11 11.73
N PRO A 89 -0.90 -12.81 11.48
CA PRO A 89 -0.82 -11.79 12.53
C PRO A 89 -1.92 -11.91 13.59
N LEU A 90 -2.99 -12.67 13.32
CA LEU A 90 -4.10 -12.88 14.25
C LEU A 90 -3.98 -14.18 15.06
N ALA A 91 -2.98 -15.01 14.75
CA ALA A 91 -2.71 -16.21 15.54
C ALA A 91 -2.21 -15.81 16.93
N ARG A 92 -2.67 -16.53 17.96
CA ARG A 92 -2.21 -16.36 19.35
C ARG A 92 -0.98 -17.23 19.68
N SER A 93 -0.34 -17.82 18.66
CA SER A 93 0.78 -18.74 18.82
C SER A 93 2.08 -18.15 18.28
N GLU A 94 3.20 -18.45 18.95
CA GLU A 94 4.56 -18.06 18.53
C GLU A 94 4.97 -18.73 17.21
N ALA A 95 4.40 -19.89 16.89
CA ALA A 95 4.71 -20.62 15.66
C ALA A 95 4.16 -19.89 14.41
N GLU A 96 3.10 -19.10 14.57
CA GLU A 96 2.35 -18.55 13.44
C GLU A 96 2.43 -17.03 13.32
N ALA A 97 2.65 -16.31 14.42
CA ALA A 97 2.64 -14.84 14.46
C ALA A 97 4.03 -14.27 14.77
N CYS A 98 4.58 -13.46 13.84
CA CYS A 98 5.85 -12.75 14.08
C CYS A 98 5.81 -11.89 15.33
N GLY A 99 4.70 -11.19 15.60
CA GLY A 99 4.58 -10.32 16.78
C GLY A 99 4.80 -11.09 18.08
N HIS A 100 4.07 -12.18 18.29
CA HIS A 100 4.22 -13.01 19.49
C HIS A 100 5.60 -13.68 19.58
N TYR A 101 6.13 -14.19 18.47
CA TYR A 101 7.46 -14.79 18.43
C TYR A 101 8.56 -13.79 18.85
N LEU A 102 8.58 -12.62 18.21
CA LEU A 102 9.60 -11.59 18.44
C LEU A 102 9.43 -10.92 19.81
N ASP A 103 8.19 -10.74 20.28
CA ASP A 103 7.89 -10.22 21.61
C ASP A 103 8.38 -11.14 22.72
N LYS A 104 8.63 -12.44 22.47
CA LYS A 104 9.13 -13.38 23.48
C LYS A 104 10.60 -13.73 23.28
N VAL A 105 10.99 -14.13 22.07
CA VAL A 105 12.34 -14.60 21.73
C VAL A 105 13.25 -13.44 21.34
N GLY A 106 12.71 -12.45 20.65
CA GLY A 106 13.47 -11.35 20.05
C GLY A 106 13.76 -10.18 20.97
N ARG A 107 13.28 -10.15 22.23
CA ARG A 107 13.42 -8.99 23.14
C ARG A 107 14.85 -8.48 23.32
N LYS A 108 15.83 -9.38 23.29
CA LYS A 108 17.26 -9.05 23.47
C LYS A 108 18.03 -8.96 22.16
N TRP A 109 17.38 -9.17 21.02
CA TRP A 109 18.05 -9.15 19.73
C TRP A 109 18.30 -7.72 19.25
N PRO A 110 19.40 -7.48 18.52
CA PRO A 110 19.58 -6.23 17.80
C PRO A 110 18.43 -5.98 16.83
N THR A 111 18.09 -4.70 16.60
CA THR A 111 16.97 -4.33 15.71
C THR A 111 17.11 -4.91 14.29
N ALA A 112 18.34 -5.01 13.77
CA ALA A 112 18.61 -5.61 12.47
C ALA A 112 18.19 -7.08 12.41
N GLN A 113 18.46 -7.84 13.47
CA GLN A 113 18.05 -9.23 13.58
C GLN A 113 16.53 -9.34 13.72
N ILE A 114 15.86 -8.50 14.51
CA ILE A 114 14.39 -8.47 14.60
C ILE A 114 13.74 -8.21 13.23
N PHE A 115 14.30 -7.28 12.45
CA PHE A 115 13.83 -7.00 11.09
C PHE A 115 14.07 -8.19 10.15
N ARG A 116 15.26 -8.79 10.18
CA ARG A 116 15.62 -9.95 9.36
C ARG A 116 14.74 -11.17 9.64
N GLU A 117 14.41 -11.41 10.91
CA GLU A 117 13.55 -12.51 11.36
C GLU A 117 12.06 -12.23 11.19
N SER A 118 11.68 -10.96 10.97
CA SER A 118 10.29 -10.61 10.63
C SER A 118 9.91 -11.14 9.25
N CYS A 119 8.64 -11.54 9.10
CA CYS A 119 8.18 -11.97 7.79
C CYS A 119 8.25 -10.84 6.76
N PHE A 120 8.33 -11.20 5.48
CA PHE A 120 8.48 -10.25 4.38
C PHE A 120 7.35 -9.21 4.35
N VAL A 121 6.12 -9.61 4.73
CA VAL A 121 5.00 -8.68 4.91
C VAL A 121 5.20 -7.77 6.11
N CYS A 122 5.61 -8.30 7.26
CA CYS A 122 5.87 -7.52 8.48
C CYS A 122 7.04 -6.54 8.32
N GLN A 123 8.02 -6.82 7.45
CA GLN A 123 9.09 -5.88 7.12
C GLN A 123 8.55 -4.58 6.48
N LEU A 124 7.41 -4.65 5.77
CA LEU A 124 6.76 -3.48 5.15
C LEU A 124 5.64 -2.90 6.03
N PHE A 125 4.70 -3.74 6.46
CA PHE A 125 3.48 -3.33 7.18
C PHE A 125 3.65 -3.24 8.70
N GLY A 126 4.77 -3.73 9.23
CA GLY A 126 5.06 -3.75 10.67
C GLY A 126 4.41 -4.88 11.44
N ASN A 127 4.80 -4.98 12.71
CA ASN A 127 4.23 -5.80 13.79
C ASN A 127 4.54 -5.12 15.15
N ASN A 128 4.26 -5.76 16.28
CA ASN A 128 4.51 -5.19 17.61
C ASN A 128 5.99 -4.84 17.87
N SER A 129 6.93 -5.56 17.25
CA SER A 129 8.37 -5.41 17.46
C SER A 129 9.07 -4.62 16.34
N VAL A 130 8.41 -4.40 15.19
CA VAL A 130 8.94 -3.67 14.03
C VAL A 130 7.94 -2.63 13.55
N ALA A 131 8.35 -1.36 13.58
CA ALA A 131 7.54 -0.26 13.07
C ALA A 131 7.26 -0.41 11.57
N SER A 132 6.05 -0.07 11.15
CA SER A 132 5.66 -0.06 9.74
C SER A 132 6.50 0.93 8.92
N HIS A 133 6.78 0.54 7.68
CA HIS A 133 7.42 1.38 6.67
C HIS A 133 6.41 1.94 5.66
N LEU A 134 5.25 1.29 5.55
CA LEU A 134 4.12 1.77 4.75
C LEU A 134 3.13 2.59 5.58
N ARG A 135 2.71 3.75 5.05
CA ARG A 135 1.66 4.62 5.56
C ARG A 135 0.64 4.88 4.44
N ILE A 136 -0.64 4.92 4.79
CA ILE A 136 -1.70 5.39 3.91
C ILE A 136 -2.44 6.48 4.69
N SER A 137 -2.57 7.66 4.10
CA SER A 137 -3.34 8.75 4.67
C SER A 137 -4.84 8.49 4.56
N ASP A 138 -5.63 9.14 5.40
CA ASP A 138 -7.09 9.12 5.24
C ASP A 138 -7.45 9.64 3.85
N ALA A 139 -8.31 8.91 3.14
CA ALA A 139 -8.80 9.34 1.84
C ALA A 139 -9.96 10.30 2.05
N LEU A 140 -9.72 11.58 1.76
CA LEU A 140 -10.69 12.64 1.95
C LEU A 140 -11.36 12.98 0.62
N PRO A 141 -12.64 13.37 0.64
CA PRO A 141 -13.32 13.89 -0.54
C PRO A 141 -12.52 15.00 -1.22
N THR A 142 -12.34 14.88 -2.52
CA THR A 142 -11.56 15.84 -3.31
C THR A 142 -12.23 17.21 -3.28
N THR A 143 -11.41 18.25 -3.21
CA THR A 143 -11.85 19.65 -3.35
C THR A 143 -11.71 20.14 -4.79
N GLU A 144 -11.18 19.31 -5.70
CA GLU A 144 -11.04 19.66 -7.11
C GLU A 144 -12.43 19.71 -7.79
N PRO A 145 -12.68 20.72 -8.64
CA PRO A 145 -13.94 20.83 -9.38
C PRO A 145 -14.19 19.56 -10.19
N GLN A 146 -15.34 18.92 -9.99
CA GLN A 146 -15.74 17.79 -10.81
C GLN A 146 -16.22 18.26 -12.19
N VAL A 147 -15.94 17.46 -13.21
CA VAL A 147 -16.28 17.76 -14.61
C VAL A 147 -17.79 17.73 -14.84
N ASP A 148 -18.53 16.98 -14.03
CA ASP A 148 -19.99 16.91 -14.11
C ASP A 148 -20.64 18.15 -13.45
N PRO A 149 -21.34 19.01 -14.20
CA PRO A 149 -22.00 20.20 -13.67
C PRO A 149 -23.16 19.88 -12.70
N ASN A 150 -23.65 18.63 -12.66
CA ASN A 150 -24.67 18.19 -11.71
C ASN A 150 -24.09 17.51 -10.46
N TYR A 151 -22.77 17.39 -10.35
CA TYR A 151 -22.13 16.78 -9.19
C TYR A 151 -22.23 17.70 -7.97
N ASP A 152 -22.92 17.24 -6.91
CA ASP A 152 -22.92 17.96 -5.64
C ASP A 152 -21.53 17.85 -4.99
N PRO A 153 -20.83 18.97 -4.72
CA PRO A 153 -19.51 18.93 -4.10
C PRO A 153 -19.53 18.40 -2.67
N ASN A 154 -20.69 18.32 -2.02
CA ASN A 154 -20.82 17.78 -0.68
C ASN A 154 -20.98 16.25 -0.72
N PRO A 155 -19.95 15.49 -0.29
CA PRO A 155 -19.93 14.02 -0.35
C PRO A 155 -21.01 13.38 0.52
N ASN A 156 -21.53 14.08 1.53
CA ASN A 156 -22.63 13.56 2.34
C ASN A 156 -23.95 13.46 1.56
N ARG A 157 -24.11 14.23 0.47
CA ARG A 157 -25.30 14.14 -0.39
C ARG A 157 -25.29 12.90 -1.28
N HIS A 158 -24.14 12.25 -1.38
CA HIS A 158 -23.95 11.01 -2.14
C HIS A 158 -24.05 9.77 -1.24
N THR A 159 -24.80 9.89 -0.14
CA THR A 159 -25.09 8.77 0.78
C THR A 159 -26.53 8.30 0.62
N GLU A 160 -26.71 6.99 0.67
CA GLU A 160 -28.00 6.32 0.57
C GLU A 160 -28.18 5.40 1.77
N GLN A 161 -29.40 5.32 2.30
CA GLN A 161 -29.76 4.30 3.29
C GLN A 161 -30.28 3.06 2.56
N ARG A 162 -29.81 1.89 2.98
CA ARG A 162 -30.26 0.60 2.45
C ARG A 162 -30.70 -0.32 3.57
N ASN A 163 -31.72 -1.13 3.28
CA ASN A 163 -32.23 -2.13 4.20
C ASN A 163 -31.54 -3.47 4.00
N GLY A 164 -31.20 -4.13 5.10
CA GLY A 164 -30.69 -5.48 5.15
C GLY A 164 -31.55 -6.37 6.04
N VAL A 165 -31.70 -7.62 5.62
CA VAL A 165 -32.30 -8.69 6.42
C VAL A 165 -31.38 -9.91 6.32
N ALA A 166 -31.16 -10.59 7.44
CA ALA A 166 -30.58 -11.93 7.47
C ALA A 166 -31.72 -12.93 7.55
N ILE A 167 -31.80 -13.83 6.56
CA ILE A 167 -32.84 -14.86 6.49
C ILE A 167 -32.27 -16.17 7.03
N ASP A 168 -33.02 -16.81 7.92
CA ASP A 168 -32.76 -18.18 8.37
C ASP A 168 -33.02 -19.15 7.20
N ARG A 169 -32.01 -19.93 6.81
CA ARG A 169 -32.12 -20.85 5.67
C ARG A 169 -32.94 -22.12 5.96
N LEU A 170 -33.19 -22.42 7.24
CA LEU A 170 -34.01 -23.56 7.66
C LEU A 170 -35.49 -23.16 7.71
N PHE A 171 -35.79 -22.04 8.37
CA PHE A 171 -37.18 -21.64 8.63
C PHE A 171 -37.72 -20.61 7.63
N GLY A 172 -36.86 -19.98 6.81
CA GLY A 172 -37.24 -18.89 5.92
C GLY A 172 -37.62 -17.59 6.63
N SER A 173 -37.54 -17.56 7.96
CA SER A 173 -37.87 -16.41 8.81
C SER A 173 -36.70 -15.43 8.90
N VAL A 174 -36.97 -14.23 9.42
CA VAL A 174 -35.93 -13.26 9.76
C VAL A 174 -35.11 -13.77 10.95
N ALA A 175 -33.81 -13.96 10.75
CA ALA A 175 -32.86 -14.30 11.80
C ALA A 175 -32.30 -13.05 12.49
N VAL A 176 -31.95 -12.03 11.70
CA VAL A 176 -31.46 -10.72 12.18
C VAL A 176 -31.98 -9.62 11.25
N GLY A 177 -32.56 -8.57 11.82
CA GLY A 177 -33.07 -7.40 11.10
C GLY A 177 -34.60 -7.22 11.22
N PRO A 178 -35.20 -6.32 10.42
CA PRO A 178 -34.55 -5.45 9.43
C PRO A 178 -33.54 -4.50 10.09
N PHE A 179 -32.43 -4.24 9.41
CA PHE A 179 -31.43 -3.26 9.84
C PHE A 179 -31.10 -2.33 8.67
N GLN A 180 -30.69 -1.11 8.98
CA GLN A 180 -30.34 -0.09 8.01
C GLN A 180 -28.83 0.12 7.98
N PHE A 181 -28.28 0.30 6.78
CA PHE A 181 -26.89 0.65 6.60
C PHE A 181 -26.74 1.76 5.58
N GLU A 182 -25.87 2.71 5.90
CA GLU A 182 -25.52 3.83 5.04
C GLU A 182 -24.44 3.40 4.04
N VAL A 183 -24.60 3.75 2.78
CA VAL A 183 -23.59 3.56 1.74
C VAL A 183 -23.31 4.87 1.03
N THR A 184 -22.13 5.01 0.45
CA THR A 184 -21.89 6.05 -0.57
C THR A 184 -21.75 5.41 -1.94
N THR A 185 -22.30 6.08 -2.96
CA THR A 185 -22.33 5.59 -4.35
C THR A 185 -21.57 6.49 -5.33
N ALA A 186 -21.11 7.66 -4.89
CA ALA A 186 -20.40 8.62 -5.73
C ALA A 186 -19.35 9.42 -4.94
N GLY A 187 -18.52 10.15 -5.68
CA GLY A 187 -17.48 11.04 -5.17
C GLY A 187 -16.07 10.50 -5.36
N ARG A 188 -15.08 11.38 -5.27
CA ARG A 188 -13.66 11.01 -5.37
C ARG A 188 -12.97 11.27 -4.05
N PHE A 189 -12.24 10.29 -3.56
CA PHE A 189 -11.52 10.34 -2.29
C PHE A 189 -10.02 10.32 -2.56
N THR A 190 -9.36 11.46 -2.38
CA THR A 190 -7.91 11.62 -2.60
C THR A 190 -7.14 11.11 -1.40
N THR A 191 -6.13 10.29 -1.64
CA THR A 191 -5.22 9.77 -0.61
C THR A 191 -3.80 9.68 -1.13
N THR A 192 -2.88 9.46 -0.20
CA THR A 192 -1.46 9.27 -0.46
C THR A 192 -0.99 8.01 0.26
N LEU A 193 -0.32 7.13 -0.48
CA LEU A 193 0.43 6.01 0.07
C LEU A 193 1.92 6.36 0.06
N GLN A 194 2.57 6.20 1.22
CA GLN A 194 4.00 6.44 1.38
C GLN A 194 4.69 5.16 1.86
N VAL A 195 5.85 4.85 1.29
CA VAL A 195 6.74 3.79 1.79
C VAL A 195 8.15 4.34 1.93
N ARG A 196 8.71 4.24 3.14
CA ARG A 196 10.13 4.55 3.39
C ARG A 196 10.97 3.28 3.39
N ASN A 197 12.25 3.39 3.05
CA ASN A 197 13.22 2.30 3.12
C ASN A 197 12.71 0.99 2.47
N PHE A 198 12.16 1.10 1.26
CA PHE A 198 11.59 -0.03 0.55
C PHE A 198 12.66 -0.90 -0.14
N THR A 199 12.36 -2.18 -0.30
CA THR A 199 12.97 -3.01 -1.34
C THR A 199 12.13 -2.94 -2.61
N VAL A 200 12.71 -3.12 -3.78
CA VAL A 200 11.96 -3.08 -5.05
C VAL A 200 10.97 -4.25 -5.12
N ALA A 201 11.30 -5.40 -4.51
CA ALA A 201 10.37 -6.52 -4.39
C ALA A 201 9.13 -6.17 -3.56
N HIS A 202 9.26 -5.35 -2.51
CA HIS A 202 8.10 -4.86 -1.76
C HIS A 202 7.18 -4.03 -2.64
N LEU A 203 7.77 -3.12 -3.45
CA LEU A 203 7.04 -2.31 -4.42
C LEU A 203 6.37 -3.15 -5.49
N GLY A 204 7.00 -4.23 -5.95
CA GLY A 204 6.43 -5.14 -6.93
C GLY A 204 5.11 -5.74 -6.49
N LEU A 205 5.04 -6.25 -5.27
CA LEU A 205 3.79 -6.76 -4.70
C LEU A 205 2.78 -5.65 -4.42
N LEU A 206 3.22 -4.46 -4.00
CA LEU A 206 2.31 -3.34 -3.84
C LEU A 206 1.68 -2.95 -5.19
N GLY A 207 2.45 -2.96 -6.27
CA GLY A 207 1.93 -2.78 -7.63
C GLY A 207 0.89 -3.83 -8.02
N LEU A 208 1.07 -5.09 -7.61
CA LEU A 208 0.05 -6.13 -7.80
C LEU A 208 -1.23 -5.87 -6.99
N VAL A 209 -1.11 -5.35 -5.76
CA VAL A 209 -2.27 -4.92 -4.95
C VAL A 209 -3.01 -3.76 -5.62
N LEU A 210 -2.29 -2.74 -6.09
CA LEU A 210 -2.86 -1.58 -6.78
C LEU A 210 -3.55 -1.98 -8.10
N ARG A 211 -2.93 -2.87 -8.88
CA ARG A 211 -3.54 -3.48 -10.07
C ARG A 211 -4.83 -4.23 -9.72
N ASP A 212 -4.85 -4.98 -8.61
CA ASP A 212 -6.03 -5.74 -8.21
C ASP A 212 -7.15 -4.84 -7.68
N LEU A 213 -6.81 -3.68 -7.11
CA LEU A 213 -7.77 -2.65 -6.75
C LEU A 213 -8.38 -2.01 -8.00
N GLU A 214 -7.54 -1.61 -8.97
CA GLU A 214 -7.97 -1.08 -10.26
C GLU A 214 -8.88 -2.06 -11.03
N GLN A 215 -8.52 -3.34 -11.04
CA GLN A 215 -9.31 -4.41 -11.68
C GLN A 215 -10.50 -4.89 -10.82
N GLN A 216 -10.81 -4.20 -9.73
CA GLN A 216 -11.93 -4.51 -8.82
C GLN A 216 -11.91 -5.93 -8.23
N ARG A 217 -10.71 -6.53 -8.14
CA ARG A 217 -10.46 -7.81 -7.47
C ARG A 217 -10.20 -7.64 -5.98
N LEU A 218 -9.72 -6.46 -5.57
CA LEU A 218 -9.67 -6.03 -4.18
C LEU A 218 -10.86 -5.11 -3.90
N LEU A 219 -11.79 -5.58 -3.07
CA LEU A 219 -12.97 -4.83 -2.62
C LEU A 219 -12.71 -4.20 -1.24
N LEU A 220 -13.27 -3.01 -1.02
CA LEU A 220 -13.08 -2.22 0.20
C LEU A 220 -14.33 -2.22 1.09
N GLY A 221 -14.13 -2.18 2.41
CA GLY A 221 -15.22 -2.01 3.37
C GLY A 221 -16.10 -3.25 3.61
N PHE A 222 -17.34 -2.99 4.01
CA PHE A 222 -18.38 -3.96 4.37
C PHE A 222 -19.09 -4.55 3.15
N GLY A 223 -19.74 -5.71 3.31
CA GLY A 223 -20.67 -6.25 2.31
C GLY A 223 -20.04 -6.72 0.99
N LYS A 224 -18.73 -6.98 0.96
CA LYS A 224 -17.96 -7.35 -0.25
C LYS A 224 -18.56 -8.50 -1.07
N SER A 225 -19.13 -9.50 -0.41
CA SER A 225 -19.80 -10.64 -1.07
C SER A 225 -21.25 -10.36 -1.51
N ARG A 226 -21.80 -9.21 -1.13
CA ARG A 226 -23.18 -8.77 -1.41
C ARG A 226 -23.23 -7.63 -2.44
N GLY A 227 -22.16 -7.47 -3.23
CA GLY A 227 -22.08 -6.48 -4.29
C GLY A 227 -21.59 -5.09 -3.86
N LEU A 228 -21.08 -4.93 -2.63
CA LEU A 228 -20.51 -3.66 -2.16
C LEU A 228 -18.99 -3.61 -2.32
N GLY A 229 -18.44 -2.39 -2.28
CA GLY A 229 -17.00 -2.16 -2.06
C GLY A 229 -16.14 -2.10 -3.33
N ARG A 230 -16.75 -2.03 -4.51
CA ARG A 230 -16.04 -1.78 -5.77
C ARG A 230 -15.65 -0.32 -5.85
N VAL A 231 -14.44 -0.06 -6.32
CA VAL A 231 -13.91 1.28 -6.54
C VAL A 231 -13.12 1.32 -7.84
N ARG A 232 -13.06 2.50 -8.47
CA ARG A 232 -12.09 2.83 -9.52
C ARG A 232 -10.93 3.57 -8.87
N LEU A 233 -9.72 3.26 -9.32
CA LEU A 233 -8.49 3.92 -8.90
C LEU A 233 -8.05 4.87 -10.00
N HIS A 234 -7.77 6.13 -9.64
CA HIS A 234 -7.23 7.14 -10.54
C HIS A 234 -5.86 7.59 -10.02
N TYR A 235 -4.78 7.32 -10.74
CA TYR A 235 -3.45 7.76 -10.33
C TYR A 235 -3.32 9.28 -10.48
N LYS A 236 -2.67 9.93 -9.51
CA LYS A 236 -2.25 11.34 -9.59
C LYS A 236 -0.76 11.43 -9.88
N SER A 237 0.05 10.70 -9.12
CA SER A 237 1.51 10.66 -9.30
C SER A 237 2.15 9.48 -8.59
N VAL A 238 3.34 9.10 -9.05
CA VAL A 238 4.31 8.30 -8.31
C VAL A 238 5.60 9.10 -8.21
N THR A 239 6.08 9.33 -7.00
CA THR A 239 7.34 10.04 -6.74
C THR A 239 8.26 9.14 -5.93
N VAL A 240 9.42 8.79 -6.48
CA VAL A 240 10.50 8.10 -5.77
C VAL A 240 11.55 9.13 -5.37
N ARG A 241 11.99 9.14 -4.11
CA ARG A 241 13.03 10.04 -3.62
C ARG A 241 14.19 9.29 -2.98
N TYR A 242 15.36 9.89 -3.09
CA TYR A 242 16.60 9.50 -2.46
C TYR A 242 17.15 10.73 -1.69
N PRO A 243 16.66 10.99 -0.47
CA PRO A 243 16.79 12.30 0.18
C PRO A 243 18.22 12.77 0.41
N MET A 244 19.14 11.83 0.64
CA MET A 244 20.56 12.14 0.89
C MET A 244 21.46 11.83 -0.32
N ALA A 245 20.88 11.49 -1.46
CA ALA A 245 21.65 11.21 -2.68
C ALA A 245 21.89 12.49 -3.47
N ASN A 246 22.96 12.48 -4.26
CA ASN A 246 23.29 13.53 -5.22
C ASN A 246 23.25 12.97 -6.64
N LEU A 247 23.16 13.88 -7.61
CA LEU A 247 23.27 13.57 -9.03
C LEU A 247 24.57 14.16 -9.59
N SER A 248 25.46 13.31 -10.12
CA SER A 248 26.74 13.72 -10.71
C SER A 248 27.03 12.87 -11.94
N ASP A 249 27.28 13.49 -13.09
CA ASP A 249 27.58 12.80 -14.36
C ASP A 249 26.58 11.68 -14.71
N SER A 250 25.29 11.95 -14.51
CA SER A 250 24.20 11.00 -14.69
C SER A 250 24.23 9.77 -13.75
N GLN A 251 25.01 9.83 -12.66
CA GLN A 251 25.05 8.85 -11.60
C GLN A 251 24.25 9.34 -10.39
N LEU A 252 23.49 8.43 -9.78
CA LEU A 252 22.94 8.58 -8.44
C LEU A 252 24.02 8.17 -7.43
N VAL A 253 24.44 9.11 -6.59
CA VAL A 253 25.53 8.91 -5.62
C VAL A 253 25.00 9.03 -4.20
N LEU A 254 25.24 8.01 -3.37
CA LEU A 254 24.89 7.99 -1.94
C LEU A 254 25.95 7.25 -1.13
N GLY A 255 26.83 7.98 -0.44
CA GLY A 255 27.96 7.37 0.26
C GLY A 255 28.90 6.65 -0.71
N SER A 256 29.07 5.33 -0.55
CA SER A 256 29.85 4.51 -1.49
C SER A 256 29.04 3.94 -2.66
N PHE A 257 27.72 4.16 -2.69
CA PHE A 257 26.88 3.78 -3.81
C PHE A 257 27.01 4.81 -4.94
N SER A 258 27.25 4.34 -6.16
CA SER A 258 27.25 5.16 -7.38
C SER A 258 26.82 4.29 -8.55
N GLU A 259 25.65 4.59 -9.14
CA GLU A 259 25.17 3.94 -10.36
C GLU A 259 24.36 4.89 -11.24
N VAL A 260 24.29 4.59 -12.54
CA VAL A 260 23.55 5.38 -13.53
C VAL A 260 22.12 5.59 -13.04
N ALA A 261 21.61 6.81 -12.95
CA ALA A 261 20.25 7.03 -12.45
C ALA A 261 19.19 6.72 -13.53
N ASN A 262 19.08 5.45 -13.91
CA ASN A 262 18.15 4.93 -14.91
C ASN A 262 17.21 3.84 -14.36
N GLY A 263 16.99 3.88 -13.05
CA GLY A 263 16.32 2.79 -12.35
C GLY A 263 15.79 3.21 -10.99
N VAL A 264 15.14 2.24 -10.37
CA VAL A 264 14.66 2.33 -8.99
C VAL A 264 15.59 1.48 -8.14
N TYR A 265 16.14 2.08 -7.10
CA TYR A 265 17.11 1.49 -6.21
C TYR A 265 16.47 1.25 -4.84
N GLY A 266 16.35 -0.01 -4.47
CA GLY A 266 15.89 -0.41 -3.14
C GLY A 266 16.99 -0.28 -2.10
N ILE A 267 16.62 -0.41 -0.82
CA ILE A 267 17.57 -0.30 0.28
C ILE A 267 18.70 -1.34 0.21
N GLY A 268 18.49 -2.49 -0.45
CA GLY A 268 19.53 -3.49 -0.59
C GLY A 268 20.69 -3.03 -1.47
N ALA A 269 20.39 -2.27 -2.55
CA ALA A 269 21.40 -1.68 -3.42
C ALA A 269 22.11 -0.51 -2.73
N LEU A 270 21.35 0.34 -2.05
CA LEU A 270 21.82 1.59 -1.42
C LEU A 270 22.60 1.37 -0.11
N ALA A 271 22.33 0.30 0.63
CA ALA A 271 22.98 0.03 1.91
C ALA A 271 24.45 -0.39 1.74
N SER A 272 25.30 0.01 2.70
CA SER A 272 26.67 -0.49 2.81
C SER A 272 26.69 -2.01 3.05
N GLU A 273 27.82 -2.64 2.74
CA GLU A 273 27.98 -4.10 2.85
C GLU A 273 27.68 -4.63 4.27
N SER A 274 28.17 -3.93 5.30
CA SER A 274 27.88 -4.26 6.71
C SER A 274 26.39 -4.23 7.01
N VAL A 275 25.70 -3.14 6.67
CA VAL A 275 24.25 -3.00 6.89
C VAL A 275 23.46 -4.03 6.10
N ARG A 276 23.89 -4.33 4.87
CA ARG A 276 23.27 -5.35 4.02
C ARG A 276 23.34 -6.74 4.70
N GLY A 277 24.49 -7.10 5.26
CA GLY A 277 24.69 -8.35 5.99
C GLY A 277 23.85 -8.46 7.26
N GLU A 278 23.81 -7.39 8.07
CA GLU A 278 23.03 -7.35 9.31
C GLU A 278 21.52 -7.53 9.07
N TYR A 279 20.97 -6.85 8.06
CA TYR A 279 19.54 -6.85 7.75
C TYR A 279 19.11 -7.95 6.77
N GLY A 280 20.05 -8.73 6.23
CA GLY A 280 19.77 -9.78 5.23
C GLY A 280 19.27 -9.24 3.89
N LEU A 281 19.74 -8.07 3.48
CA LEU A 281 19.36 -7.41 2.23
C LEU A 281 20.18 -7.96 1.04
N GLN A 282 19.70 -7.75 -0.20
CA GLN A 282 20.36 -8.23 -1.42
C GLN A 282 20.98 -7.04 -2.18
N ALA A 283 22.18 -7.21 -2.74
CA ALA A 283 22.88 -6.12 -3.43
C ALA A 283 22.18 -5.71 -4.74
N GLU A 284 21.47 -6.65 -5.35
CA GLU A 284 20.79 -6.55 -6.63
C GLU A 284 19.34 -6.05 -6.48
N ASP A 285 19.02 -5.41 -5.35
CA ASP A 285 17.72 -4.81 -5.04
C ASP A 285 17.49 -3.53 -5.86
N ARG A 286 17.31 -3.72 -7.16
CA ARG A 286 17.14 -2.67 -8.16
C ARG A 286 16.35 -3.18 -9.37
N VAL A 287 15.72 -2.25 -10.08
CA VAL A 287 15.16 -2.47 -11.41
C VAL A 287 15.57 -1.34 -12.32
N ARG A 288 15.96 -1.68 -13.55
CA ARG A 288 16.18 -0.71 -14.61
C ARG A 288 14.86 -0.47 -15.33
N GLY A 289 14.57 0.78 -15.67
CA GLY A 289 13.45 1.12 -16.53
C GLY A 289 13.89 2.06 -17.65
N PRO A 290 12.95 2.50 -18.50
CA PRO A 290 13.21 3.52 -19.52
C PRO A 290 13.30 4.93 -18.89
N TYR A 291 13.85 5.03 -17.69
CA TYR A 291 14.06 6.30 -16.99
C TYR A 291 15.44 6.78 -17.41
N SER A 292 15.56 7.91 -18.10
CA SER A 292 16.84 8.38 -18.62
C SER A 292 17.12 9.82 -18.19
N LEU A 293 18.38 10.06 -17.85
CA LEU A 293 18.93 11.37 -17.55
C LEU A 293 19.44 12.03 -18.83
N GLY A 294 18.98 13.24 -19.10
CA GLY A 294 19.64 14.14 -20.04
C GLY A 294 18.71 15.12 -20.74
N PRO A 295 19.12 16.39 -20.91
CA PRO A 295 18.47 17.28 -21.87
C PRO A 295 18.80 16.75 -23.28
N GLY A 296 17.82 16.14 -23.95
CA GLY A 296 17.94 15.78 -25.38
C GLY A 296 18.15 14.30 -25.74
N ALA A 297 17.72 13.34 -24.94
CA ALA A 297 17.59 11.95 -25.42
C ALA A 297 16.26 11.78 -26.17
N GLY A 298 16.33 11.71 -27.51
CA GLY A 298 15.19 11.53 -28.39
C GLY A 298 14.49 10.16 -28.26
N THR A 299 13.16 10.22 -28.33
CA THR A 299 12.22 9.16 -28.73
C THR A 299 12.22 7.86 -27.93
N ILE A 300 11.91 7.97 -26.64
CA ILE A 300 10.79 7.26 -25.99
C ILE A 300 10.15 8.31 -25.05
N GLU A 301 8.84 8.48 -25.07
CA GLU A 301 8.12 9.42 -24.19
C GLU A 301 8.64 9.30 -22.74
N GLN A 302 9.16 10.41 -22.20
CA GLN A 302 9.99 10.46 -21.00
C GLN A 302 9.22 9.98 -19.78
N ALA A 303 9.54 8.77 -19.30
CA ALA A 303 9.03 8.27 -18.03
C ALA A 303 9.67 9.05 -16.87
N GLY A 304 9.01 10.12 -16.43
CA GLY A 304 9.38 10.96 -15.29
C GLY A 304 10.67 11.78 -15.44
N LEU A 305 10.66 12.99 -14.87
CA LEU A 305 11.84 13.85 -14.79
C LEU A 305 12.58 13.53 -13.48
N LEU A 306 13.88 13.21 -13.61
CA LEU A 306 14.78 13.14 -12.46
C LEU A 306 15.22 14.56 -12.11
N GLU A 307 14.88 15.00 -10.91
CA GLU A 307 15.16 16.34 -10.41
C GLU A 307 16.04 16.24 -9.17
N TYR A 308 17.03 17.12 -9.07
CA TYR A 308 17.79 17.33 -7.84
C TYR A 308 17.30 18.61 -7.19
N ASP A 309 16.97 18.52 -5.90
CA ASP A 309 16.67 19.65 -5.04
C ASP A 309 17.49 19.54 -3.75
N ALA A 310 17.96 20.66 -3.21
CA ALA A 310 18.82 20.67 -2.05
C ALA A 310 18.12 20.22 -0.74
N LEU A 311 16.78 20.27 -0.70
CA LEU A 311 15.96 19.81 0.42
C LEU A 311 15.46 18.37 0.21
N ASP A 312 15.06 18.03 -1.02
CA ASP A 312 14.46 16.71 -1.34
C ASP A 312 15.46 15.66 -1.86
N GLY A 313 16.71 16.05 -2.12
CA GLY A 313 17.73 15.19 -2.72
C GLY A 313 17.42 14.90 -4.19
N VAL A 314 17.62 13.64 -4.61
CA VAL A 314 17.25 13.21 -5.98
C VAL A 314 15.85 12.62 -5.97
N SER A 315 14.98 13.08 -6.86
CA SER A 315 13.62 12.57 -7.01
C SER A 315 13.27 12.23 -8.46
N LEU A 316 12.44 11.20 -8.64
CA LEU A 316 11.82 10.81 -9.91
C LEU A 316 10.31 10.93 -9.75
N THR A 317 9.67 11.83 -10.49
CA THR A 317 8.20 12.00 -10.47
C THR A 317 7.58 11.59 -11.79
N ILE A 318 6.61 10.68 -11.73
CA ILE A 318 5.84 10.16 -12.87
C ILE A 318 4.37 10.55 -12.67
N LYS A 319 3.76 11.25 -13.63
CA LYS A 319 2.35 11.66 -13.59
C LYS A 319 1.49 10.96 -14.65
N ASN A 320 2.09 10.53 -15.76
CA ASN A 320 1.38 9.82 -16.81
C ASN A 320 0.98 8.41 -16.34
N GLU A 321 -0.29 8.06 -16.49
CA GLU A 321 -0.82 6.78 -16.01
C GLU A 321 -0.19 5.56 -16.70
N ILE A 322 0.11 5.64 -18.00
CA ILE A 322 0.74 4.56 -18.77
C ILE A 322 2.14 4.29 -18.23
N GLU A 323 2.89 5.35 -17.93
CA GLU A 323 4.23 5.26 -17.35
C GLU A 323 4.22 4.75 -15.91
N ILE A 324 3.24 5.17 -15.10
CA ILE A 324 3.03 4.64 -13.74
C ILE A 324 2.76 3.13 -13.80
N LYS A 325 1.92 2.67 -14.74
CA LYS A 325 1.67 1.24 -14.95
C LYS A 325 2.93 0.49 -15.39
N ALA A 326 3.75 1.10 -16.24
CA ALA A 326 5.04 0.53 -16.64
C ALA A 326 6.02 0.43 -15.45
N PHE A 327 6.05 1.44 -14.56
CA PHE A 327 6.81 1.43 -13.32
C PHE A 327 6.44 0.27 -12.40
N TRP A 328 5.15 0.07 -12.14
CA TRP A 328 4.70 -1.04 -11.31
C TRP A 328 5.01 -2.40 -11.93
N ARG A 329 4.91 -2.51 -13.26
CA ARG A 329 5.30 -3.73 -13.99
C ARG A 329 6.78 -4.06 -13.78
N LYS A 330 7.67 -3.07 -13.85
CA LYS A 330 9.10 -3.27 -13.59
C LYS A 330 9.39 -3.68 -12.15
N CYS A 331 8.73 -3.07 -11.18
CA CYS A 331 8.85 -3.50 -9.79
C CYS A 331 8.34 -4.94 -9.58
N ALA A 332 7.28 -5.35 -10.29
CA ALA A 332 6.75 -6.71 -10.22
C ALA A 332 7.74 -7.78 -10.73
N GLU A 333 8.57 -7.46 -11.74
CA GLU A 333 9.67 -8.34 -12.20
C GLU A 333 10.69 -8.61 -11.06
N ALA A 334 10.96 -7.60 -10.20
CA ALA A 334 11.82 -7.78 -9.02
C ALA A 334 11.20 -8.73 -7.98
N TRP A 335 9.88 -8.64 -7.76
CA TRP A 335 9.18 -9.62 -6.93
C TRP A 335 9.26 -11.03 -7.52
N GLN A 336 9.00 -11.20 -8.82
CA GLN A 336 9.08 -12.50 -9.50
C GLN A 336 10.46 -13.15 -9.36
N ARG A 337 11.55 -12.37 -9.52
CA ARG A 337 12.92 -12.83 -9.26
C ARG A 337 13.09 -13.32 -7.82
N LYS A 338 12.63 -12.53 -6.84
CA LYS A 338 12.72 -12.88 -5.41
C LYS A 338 11.91 -14.13 -5.05
N ALA A 339 10.77 -14.31 -5.70
CA ALA A 339 9.84 -15.43 -5.54
C ALA A 339 10.32 -16.75 -6.19
N GLY A 340 11.49 -16.78 -6.85
CA GLY A 340 12.02 -17.98 -7.50
C GLY A 340 11.62 -18.14 -8.97
N GLY A 341 11.20 -17.08 -9.65
CA GLY A 341 11.17 -16.99 -11.12
C GLY A 341 10.07 -17.80 -11.84
N ARG A 342 9.14 -18.46 -11.14
CA ARG A 342 8.03 -19.20 -11.76
C ARG A 342 6.70 -18.44 -11.66
N VAL A 343 6.61 -17.32 -12.36
CA VAL A 343 5.33 -16.76 -12.81
C VAL A 343 5.54 -16.26 -14.24
N ALA A 344 5.77 -17.21 -15.15
CA ALA A 344 5.62 -17.03 -16.58
C ALA A 344 4.43 -17.87 -17.01
#